data_AF-A0A936YCR5-F1
#
_entry.id   AF-A0A936YCR5-F1
#
_cell.length_a   1.000
_cell.length_b   1.000
_cell.length_c   1.000
_cell.angle_alpha   90.00
_cell.angle_beta   90.00
_cell.angle_gamma   90.00
#
_symmetry.space_group_name_H-M   'P 1'
#
loop_
_entity.id
_entity.type
_entity.pdbx_description
1 polymer ?
#
loop_
_entity_poly.entity_id
_entity_poly.type
_entity_poly.pdbx_seq_one_letter_code
_entity_poly.pdbx_strand_id
1 'polypeptide(L)'
;IDNAITSTISRTIITHGSTQIMVLSMLLFGGQTLFYFALALTIGILFGIYSSVFVAAAIAMWLGIKREDLIKAAPTKTDLNTEDPESGAVV
;
A
#
# COMPACT_ATOMS: atom_id res chain seq x y z
N ILE A 1 13.80 5.92 -7.07
CA ILE A 1 13.37 5.13 -5.89
C ILE A 1 12.24 5.85 -5.19
N ASP A 2 12.48 7.09 -4.74
CA ASP A 2 11.47 7.90 -4.06
C ASP A 2 10.24 8.19 -4.93
N ASN A 3 10.43 8.43 -6.23
CA ASN A 3 9.32 8.67 -7.17
C ASN A 3 8.41 7.46 -7.38
N ALA A 4 8.97 6.25 -7.41
CA ALA A 4 8.18 5.02 -7.60
C ALA A 4 7.41 4.65 -6.33
N ILE A 5 8.05 4.81 -5.16
CA ILE A 5 7.42 4.56 -3.86
C ILE A 5 6.34 5.58 -3.59
N THR A 6 6.61 6.87 -3.83
CA THR A 6 5.62 7.94 -3.71
C THR A 6 4.46 7.74 -4.68
N SER A 7 4.71 7.24 -5.90
CA SER A 7 3.65 6.95 -6.89
C SER A 7 2.75 5.79 -6.45
N THR A 8 3.33 4.69 -5.94
CA THR A 8 2.55 3.53 -5.47
C THR A 8 1.78 3.85 -4.19
N ILE A 9 2.40 4.56 -3.23
CA ILE A 9 1.74 5.05 -2.01
C ILE A 9 0.62 6.05 -2.35
N SER A 10 0.87 7.00 -3.26
CA SER A 10 -0.18 7.93 -3.70
C SER A 10 -1.35 7.20 -4.33
N ARG A 11 -1.10 6.18 -5.17
CA ARG A 11 -2.16 5.36 -5.75
C ARG A 11 -2.97 4.64 -4.67
N THR A 12 -2.32 4.06 -3.65
CA THR A 12 -3.02 3.38 -2.54
C THR A 12 -3.86 4.35 -1.72
N ILE A 13 -3.31 5.51 -1.36
CA ILE A 13 -4.01 6.54 -0.60
C ILE A 13 -5.19 7.11 -1.40
N ILE A 14 -5.02 7.37 -2.69
CA ILE A 14 -6.10 7.89 -3.55
C ILE A 14 -7.23 6.87 -3.66
N THR A 15 -6.95 5.58 -3.88
CA THR A 15 -8.01 4.56 -3.99
C THR A 15 -8.72 4.31 -2.66
N HIS A 16 -7.99 4.17 -1.54
CA HIS A 16 -8.62 4.00 -0.22
C HIS A 16 -9.34 5.27 0.26
N GLY A 17 -8.77 6.45 0.03
CA GLY A 17 -9.37 7.72 0.42
C GLY A 17 -10.62 8.05 -0.38
N SER A 18 -10.60 7.86 -1.70
CA SER A 18 -11.76 8.11 -2.57
C SER A 18 -12.93 7.19 -2.25
N THR A 19 -12.69 5.90 -1.99
CA THR A 19 -13.74 4.95 -1.59
C THR A 19 -14.36 5.33 -0.24
N GLN A 20 -13.54 5.76 0.74
CA GLN A 20 -14.03 6.23 2.04
C GLN A 20 -14.91 7.48 1.89
N ILE A 21 -14.46 8.48 1.13
CA ILE A 21 -15.19 9.74 0.91
C ILE A 21 -16.49 9.50 0.14
N MET A 22 -16.49 8.61 -0.85
CA MET A 22 -17.68 8.22 -1.59
C MET A 22 -18.75 7.65 -0.66
N VAL A 23 -18.40 6.68 0.18
CA VAL A 23 -19.34 6.03 1.09
C VAL A 23 -19.83 6.99 2.18
N LEU A 24 -18.95 7.85 2.72
CA LEU A 24 -19.34 8.92 3.64
C LEU A 24 -20.37 9.87 3.01
N SER A 25 -20.16 10.26 1.75
CA SER A 25 -21.10 11.12 1.03
C SER A 25 -22.45 10.43 0.83
N MET A 26 -22.45 9.13 0.51
CA MET A 26 -23.67 8.33 0.38
C MET A 26 -24.38 8.12 1.73
N LEU A 27 -23.64 8.02 2.84
CA LEU A 27 -24.21 7.92 4.18
C LEU A 27 -24.89 9.22 4.63
N LEU A 28 -24.26 10.37 4.36
CA LEU A 28 -24.77 11.69 4.76
C LEU A 28 -25.86 12.23 3.81
N PHE A 29 -25.71 12.03 2.49
CA PHE A 29 -26.59 12.60 1.46
C PHE A 29 -27.47 11.58 0.72
N GLY A 30 -27.31 10.26 0.94
CA GLY A 30 -28.02 9.22 0.18
C GLY A 30 -29.51 9.04 0.52
N GLY A 31 -30.00 9.70 1.57
CA GLY A 31 -31.41 9.65 1.96
C GLY A 31 -31.89 8.28 2.47
N GLN A 32 -33.19 8.15 2.72
CA GLN A 32 -33.76 7.03 3.49
C GLN A 32 -33.68 5.67 2.77
N THR A 33 -33.69 5.68 1.43
CA THR A 33 -33.61 4.46 0.61
C THR A 33 -32.21 3.83 0.64
N LEU A 34 -31.16 4.65 0.65
CA LEU A 34 -29.77 4.18 0.59
C LEU A 34 -29.07 4.19 1.96
N PHE A 35 -29.69 4.74 2.99
CA PHE A 35 -29.09 4.87 4.32
C PHE A 35 -28.62 3.53 4.90
N TYR A 36 -29.49 2.51 4.92
CA TYR A 36 -29.11 1.19 5.47
C TYR A 36 -28.06 0.46 4.64
N PHE A 37 -28.08 0.67 3.32
CA PHE A 37 -27.08 0.11 2.42
C PHE A 37 -25.71 0.79 2.62
N ALA A 38 -25.68 2.11 2.64
CA ALA A 38 -24.48 2.90 2.92
C ALA A 38 -23.96 2.63 4.34
N LEU A 39 -24.83 2.42 5.33
CA LEU A 39 -24.45 2.03 6.69
C LEU A 39 -23.75 0.67 6.70
N ALA A 40 -24.31 -0.34 6.02
CA ALA A 40 -23.69 -1.66 5.89
C ALA A 40 -22.32 -1.59 5.19
N LEU A 41 -22.22 -0.81 4.11
CA LEU A 41 -20.94 -0.55 3.43
C LEU A 41 -19.94 0.18 4.34
N THR A 42 -20.39 1.20 5.08
CA THR A 42 -19.55 1.97 6.00
C THR A 42 -18.96 1.06 7.08
N ILE A 43 -19.80 0.22 7.70
CA ILE A 43 -19.37 -0.73 8.72
C ILE A 43 -18.40 -1.76 8.12
N GLY A 44 -18.72 -2.33 6.96
CA GLY A 44 -17.86 -3.30 6.29
C GLY A 44 -16.48 -2.72 5.92
N ILE A 45 -16.44 -1.48 5.43
CA ILE A 45 -15.21 -0.79 5.07
C ILE A 45 -14.42 -0.39 6.32
N LEU A 46 -15.07 0.05 7.40
CA LEU A 46 -14.41 0.31 8.68
C LEU A 46 -13.66 -0.92 9.16
N PHE A 47 -14.33 -2.08 9.23
CA PHE A 47 -13.67 -3.34 9.61
C PHE A 47 -12.63 -3.80 8.58
N GLY A 48 -12.87 -3.58 7.28
CA GLY A 48 -11.93 -3.94 6.21
C GLY A 48 -10.63 -3.13 6.24
N ILE A 49 -10.71 -1.81 6.43
CA ILE A 49 -9.53 -0.95 6.56
C ILE A 49 -8.81 -1.22 7.87
N TYR A 50 -9.54 -1.37 8.98
CA TYR A 50 -8.93 -1.69 10.26
C TYR A 50 -8.18 -3.03 10.21
N SER A 51 -8.78 -4.05 9.57
CA SER A 51 -8.15 -5.34 9.34
C SER A 51 -6.92 -5.23 8.43
N SER A 52 -7.04 -4.53 7.29
CA SER A 52 -5.91 -4.38 6.35
C SER A 52 -4.72 -3.65 6.97
N VAL A 53 -4.96 -2.54 7.69
CA VAL A 53 -3.89 -1.77 8.37
C VAL A 53 -3.30 -2.55 9.53
N PHE A 54 -4.14 -3.21 10.34
CA PHE A 54 -3.66 -3.98 11.49
C PHE A 54 -2.88 -5.22 11.04
N VAL A 55 -3.35 -5.94 10.02
CA VAL A 55 -2.65 -7.09 9.44
C VAL A 55 -1.35 -6.65 8.77
N ALA A 56 -1.35 -5.55 8.00
CA ALA A 56 -0.12 -5.02 7.42
C ALA A 56 0.91 -4.61 8.49
N ALA A 57 0.47 -3.94 9.56
CA ALA A 57 1.31 -3.56 10.69
C ALA A 57 1.78 -4.78 11.50
N ALA A 58 0.92 -5.77 11.72
CA ALA A 58 1.25 -7.00 12.43
C ALA A 58 2.25 -7.85 11.64
N ILE A 59 2.08 -7.99 10.32
CA ILE A 59 3.05 -8.65 9.46
C ILE A 59 4.38 -7.89 9.47
N ALA A 60 4.36 -6.55 9.41
CA ALA A 60 5.57 -5.74 9.48
C ALA A 60 6.32 -5.92 10.81
N MET A 61 5.60 -5.98 11.94
CA MET A 61 6.17 -6.25 13.26
C MET A 61 6.65 -7.71 13.40
N TRP A 62 5.90 -8.67 12.86
CA TRP A 62 6.21 -10.10 12.96
C TRP A 62 7.40 -10.52 12.10
N LEU A 63 7.57 -9.92 10.91
CA LEU A 63 8.81 -10.04 10.12
C LEU A 63 9.99 -9.29 10.76
N GLY A 64 9.80 -8.60 11.89
CA GLY A 64 10.87 -7.88 12.58
C GLY A 64 11.47 -6.76 11.74
N ILE A 65 10.69 -6.19 10.81
CA ILE A 65 11.18 -5.19 9.87
C ILE A 65 11.49 -3.90 10.64
N LYS A 66 12.74 -3.76 11.06
CA LYS A 66 13.28 -2.49 11.51
C LYS A 66 13.27 -1.52 10.32
N ARG A 67 13.10 -0.23 10.58
CA ARG A 67 13.00 0.79 9.52
C ARG A 67 14.21 0.79 8.59
N GLU A 68 15.35 0.26 9.05
CA GLU A 68 16.54 0.01 8.25
C GLU A 68 16.35 -0.95 7.05
N ASP A 69 15.48 -1.97 7.15
CA ASP A 69 15.24 -2.94 6.07
C ASP A 69 14.24 -2.44 5.02
N LEU A 70 13.30 -1.55 5.40
CA LEU A 70 12.45 -0.86 4.42
C LEU A 70 13.22 0.17 3.60
N ILE A 71 14.31 0.72 4.15
CA ILE A 71 15.26 1.56 3.40
C ILE A 71 16.06 0.70 2.39
N LYS A 72 16.29 -0.59 2.69
CA LYS A 72 16.95 -1.54 1.77
C LYS A 72 15.99 -2.18 0.75
N ALA A 73 14.70 -2.28 1.07
CA ALA A 73 13.65 -2.85 0.21
C ALA A 73 12.94 -1.81 -0.68
N ALA A 74 13.17 -0.51 -0.47
CA ALA A 74 13.07 0.49 -1.53
C ALA A 74 14.23 0.22 -2.51
N PRO A 75 14.02 -0.03 -3.81
CA PRO A 75 14.97 -0.77 -4.63
C PRO A 75 16.29 -0.01 -4.73
N THR A 76 17.28 -0.37 -3.92
CA THR A 76 18.68 -0.11 -4.21
C THR A 76 18.96 -0.83 -5.50
N LYS A 77 18.81 -0.07 -6.60
CA LYS A 77 19.74 -0.03 -7.71
C LYS A 77 20.96 -0.91 -7.37
N THR A 78 20.84 -2.15 -7.80
CA THR A 78 21.93 -3.10 -7.79
C THR A 78 22.63 -2.86 -9.11
N ASP A 79 23.28 -1.71 -9.19
CA ASP A 79 24.59 -1.56 -9.79
C ASP A 79 25.54 -2.52 -9.06
N LEU A 80 25.35 -3.83 -9.29
CA LEU A 80 26.46 -4.77 -9.20
C LEU A 80 27.19 -4.62 -10.51
N ASN A 81 28.15 -3.71 -10.47
CA ASN A 81 29.38 -3.83 -11.22
C ASN A 81 30.01 -5.17 -10.81
N THR A 82 29.65 -6.23 -11.54
CA THR A 82 30.53 -7.39 -11.66
C THR A 82 31.50 -7.01 -12.78
N GLU A 83 32.59 -6.35 -12.39
CA GLU A 83 33.84 -6.51 -13.11
C GLU A 83 34.21 -7.99 -12.98
N ASP A 84 33.73 -8.82 -13.90
CA ASP A 84 34.24 -10.18 -14.12
C ASP A 84 35.68 -10.04 -14.65
N PRO A 85 36.73 -10.32 -13.85
CA PRO A 85 38.09 -10.03 -14.27
C PRO A 85 38.64 -11.01 -15.30
N GLU A 86 38.00 -12.16 -15.57
CA GLU A 86 38.47 -13.11 -16.58
C GLU A 86 37.34 -13.96 -17.18
N SER A 87 36.79 -13.52 -18.32
CA SER A 87 36.19 -14.40 -19.32
C SER A 87 36.84 -14.15 -20.67
N GLY A 88 38.13 -14.52 -20.76
CA GLY A 88 38.73 -14.81 -22.04
C GLY A 88 38.00 -15.99 -22.69
N ALA A 89 37.21 -15.70 -23.72
CA ALA A 89 36.92 -16.58 -24.87
C ALA A 89 35.75 -16.00 -25.69
N VAL A 90 36.03 -15.04 -26.55
CA VAL A 90 35.48 -15.05 -27.91
C VAL A 90 36.53 -14.45 -28.85
N VAL A 91 36.94 -15.28 -29.80
CA VAL A 91 37.71 -14.93 -31.00
C VAL A 91 36.93 -13.96 -31.89
#